data_AF-A0A355DNP6-F1
#
_entry.id   AF-A0A355DNP6-F1
#
_cell.length_a   1.000
_cell.length_b   1.000
_cell.length_c   1.000
_cell.angle_alpha   90.00
_cell.angle_beta   90.00
_cell.angle_gamma   90.00
#
_symmetry.space_group_name_H-M   'P 1'
#
loop_
_entity.id
_entity.type
_entity.pdbx_description
1 polymer ?
#
loop_
_entity_poly.entity_id
_entity_poly.type
_entity_poly.pdbx_seq_one_letter_code
_entity_poly.pdbx_strand_id
1 'polypeptide(L)'
;MRETVLPLEMILFQVLFLVIAIALEARIFYRKLRISRQTSVEYAMFVNLLATGIGWLTFFAVQNLLSQALKAQVISYIFFDRLFDSQLSQWNSVIIAVGIAIFFLTFFIKLIGLELLQVVLERVPERSNSTSKLVRKRPRLLHGIEQVNKNSPPNTGLVVLLANAYSYSAILLLLVLRFLQFNSLT
;
A
#
# COMPACT_ATOMS: atom_id res chain seq x y z
N MET A 1 14.85 -28.15 -22.86
CA MET A 1 14.69 -28.25 -21.39
C MET A 1 14.19 -26.91 -20.91
N ARG A 2 12.98 -26.83 -20.34
CA ARG A 2 12.43 -25.58 -19.79
C ARG A 2 13.02 -25.43 -18.39
N GLU A 3 14.07 -24.62 -18.27
CA GLU A 3 14.47 -24.15 -16.95
C GLU A 3 13.30 -23.31 -16.43
N THR A 4 12.52 -23.88 -15.52
CA THR A 4 11.58 -23.15 -14.69
C THR A 4 12.40 -22.22 -13.81
N VAL A 5 12.77 -21.07 -14.38
CA VAL A 5 13.35 -19.96 -13.62
C VAL A 5 12.25 -19.52 -12.67
N LEU A 6 12.33 -19.98 -11.42
CA LEU A 6 11.39 -19.58 -10.37
C LEU A 6 11.47 -18.05 -10.25
N PRO A 7 10.34 -17.32 -10.24
CA PRO A 7 10.33 -15.87 -10.08
C PRO A 7 10.59 -15.48 -8.61
N LEU A 8 11.70 -15.97 -8.05
CA LEU A 8 12.05 -15.79 -6.65
C LEU A 8 12.26 -14.32 -6.32
N GLU A 9 12.90 -13.57 -7.22
CA GLU A 9 13.11 -12.13 -7.07
C GLU A 9 11.78 -11.39 -6.97
N MET A 10 10.84 -11.66 -7.89
CA MET A 10 9.50 -11.06 -7.89
C MET A 10 8.77 -11.31 -6.57
N ILE A 11 8.78 -12.56 -6.08
CA ILE A 11 8.13 -12.92 -4.81
C ILE A 11 8.79 -12.18 -3.64
N LEU A 12 10.12 -12.11 -3.60
CA LEU A 12 10.86 -11.45 -2.52
C LEU A 12 10.56 -9.95 -2.49
N PHE A 13 10.59 -9.27 -3.65
CA PHE A 13 10.25 -7.84 -3.74
C PHE A 13 8.78 -7.57 -3.41
N GLN A 14 7.88 -8.44 -3.86
CA GLN A 14 6.46 -8.31 -3.53
C GLN A 14 6.23 -8.40 -2.01
N VAL A 15 6.86 -9.37 -1.34
CA VAL A 15 6.78 -9.51 0.12
C VAL A 15 7.42 -8.30 0.81
N LEU A 16 8.56 -7.83 0.33
CA LEU A 16 9.23 -6.64 0.89
C LEU A 16 8.34 -5.40 0.81
N PHE A 17 7.76 -5.12 -0.37
CA PHE A 17 6.86 -3.97 -0.55
C PHE A 17 5.61 -4.09 0.29
N LEU A 18 5.05 -5.30 0.40
CA LEU A 18 3.89 -5.56 1.23
C LEU A 18 4.18 -5.29 2.72
N VAL A 19 5.30 -5.78 3.24
CA VAL A 19 5.70 -5.55 4.64
C VAL A 19 5.91 -4.07 4.93
N ILE A 20 6.57 -3.35 4.02
CA ILE A 20 6.82 -1.91 4.17
C ILE A 20 5.51 -1.12 4.15
N ALA A 21 4.62 -1.43 3.20
CA ALA A 21 3.31 -0.80 3.12
C ALA A 21 2.51 -1.04 4.41
N ILE A 22 2.43 -2.28 4.89
CA ILE A 22 1.73 -2.61 6.14
C ILE A 22 2.31 -1.83 7.32
N ALA A 23 3.64 -1.77 7.44
CA ALA A 23 4.30 -1.08 8.55
C ALA A 23 4.03 0.45 8.55
N LEU A 24 4.11 1.08 7.37
CA LEU A 24 3.86 2.52 7.22
C LEU A 24 2.37 2.85 7.44
N GLU A 25 1.47 2.08 6.84
CA GLU A 25 0.03 2.32 6.95
C GLU A 25 -0.47 2.05 8.37
N ALA A 26 -0.01 0.99 9.03
CA ALA A 26 -0.34 0.72 10.42
C ALA A 26 0.09 1.88 11.34
N ARG A 27 1.26 2.49 11.09
CA ARG A 27 1.72 3.65 11.85
C ARG A 27 0.82 4.87 11.63
N ILE A 28 0.34 5.09 10.41
CA ILE A 28 -0.55 6.19 10.08
C ILE A 28 -1.94 5.96 10.66
N PHE A 29 -2.48 4.75 10.54
CA PHE A 29 -3.77 4.35 11.14
C PHE A 29 -3.75 4.51 12.65
N TYR A 30 -2.71 4.05 13.33
CA TYR A 30 -2.55 4.24 14.78
C TYR A 30 -2.59 5.73 15.18
N ARG A 31 -1.85 6.58 14.46
CA ARG A 31 -1.74 8.01 14.77
C ARG A 31 -3.00 8.82 14.44
N LYS A 32 -3.69 8.47 13.34
CA LYS A 32 -4.76 9.31 12.78
C LYS A 32 -6.16 8.75 13.07
N LEU A 33 -6.35 7.43 13.13
CA LEU A 33 -7.64 6.81 13.45
C LEU A 33 -7.83 6.55 14.95
N ARG A 34 -6.80 6.77 15.79
CA ARG A 34 -6.84 6.57 17.26
C ARG A 34 -7.27 5.17 17.71
N ILE A 35 -7.04 4.17 16.86
CA ILE A 35 -7.29 2.75 17.15
C ILE A 35 -6.10 2.12 17.89
N SER A 36 -6.29 0.92 18.46
CA SER A 36 -5.21 0.21 19.15
C SER A 36 -4.05 -0.12 18.18
N ARG A 37 -2.84 -0.29 18.71
CA ARG A 37 -1.67 -0.66 17.89
C ARG A 37 -1.88 -2.00 17.18
N GLN A 38 -2.49 -2.96 17.85
CA GLN A 38 -2.80 -4.27 17.29
C GLN A 38 -3.80 -4.14 16.14
N THR A 39 -4.94 -3.48 16.39
CA THR A 39 -5.97 -3.24 15.38
C THR A 39 -5.44 -2.46 14.18
N SER A 40 -4.51 -1.53 14.38
CA SER A 40 -3.86 -0.79 13.28
C SER A 40 -3.08 -1.70 12.33
N VAL A 41 -2.36 -2.68 12.89
CA VAL A 41 -1.59 -3.65 12.11
C VAL A 41 -2.54 -4.61 11.40
N GLU A 42 -3.57 -5.10 12.07
CA GLU A 42 -4.59 -5.97 11.48
C GLU A 42 -5.30 -5.29 10.31
N TYR A 43 -5.70 -4.02 10.47
CA TYR A 43 -6.37 -3.24 9.44
C TYR A 43 -5.44 -3.01 8.24
N ALA A 44 -4.20 -2.58 8.49
CA ALA A 44 -3.22 -2.39 7.43
C ALA A 44 -2.91 -3.71 6.69
N MET A 45 -2.78 -4.82 7.42
CA MET A 45 -2.54 -6.14 6.84
C MET A 45 -3.69 -6.57 5.95
N PHE A 46 -4.92 -6.52 6.45
CA PHE A 46 -6.11 -6.90 5.70
C PHE A 46 -6.25 -6.10 4.40
N VAL A 47 -6.15 -4.77 4.53
CA VAL A 47 -6.36 -3.85 3.42
C VAL A 47 -5.25 -3.96 2.36
N ASN A 48 -3.99 -4.16 2.75
CA ASN A 48 -2.89 -4.36 1.79
C ASN A 48 -2.92 -5.74 1.13
N LEU A 49 -3.30 -6.80 1.86
CA LEU A 49 -3.49 -8.13 1.28
C LEU A 49 -4.66 -8.16 0.30
N LEU A 50 -5.78 -7.52 0.66
CA LEU A 50 -6.94 -7.38 -0.22
C LEU A 50 -6.57 -6.65 -1.52
N ALA A 51 -5.90 -5.50 -1.41
CA ALA A 51 -5.42 -4.75 -2.57
C ALA A 51 -4.46 -5.55 -3.44
N THR A 52 -3.52 -6.28 -2.82
CA THR A 52 -2.57 -7.14 -3.53
C THR A 52 -3.31 -8.28 -4.26
N GLY A 53 -4.25 -8.94 -3.60
CA GLY A 53 -5.06 -10.01 -4.18
C GLY A 53 -5.89 -9.52 -5.37
N ILE A 54 -6.57 -8.38 -5.23
CA ILE A 54 -7.34 -7.75 -6.31
C ILE A 54 -6.41 -7.33 -7.46
N GLY A 55 -5.21 -6.81 -7.15
CA GLY A 55 -4.21 -6.47 -8.16
C GLY A 55 -3.80 -7.68 -9.00
N TRP A 56 -3.49 -8.81 -8.37
CA TRP A 56 -3.17 -10.05 -9.07
C TRP A 56 -4.36 -10.61 -9.86
N LEU A 57 -5.57 -10.61 -9.30
CA LEU A 57 -6.78 -11.03 -10.03
C LEU A 57 -7.01 -10.16 -11.27
N THR A 58 -6.85 -8.84 -11.13
CA THR A 58 -6.96 -7.89 -12.24
C THR A 58 -5.89 -8.15 -13.29
N PHE A 59 -4.65 -8.42 -12.87
CA PHE A 59 -3.57 -8.79 -13.79
C PHE A 59 -3.92 -10.04 -14.59
N PHE A 60 -4.38 -11.12 -13.95
CA PHE A 60 -4.76 -12.35 -14.65
C PHE A 60 -5.97 -12.16 -15.58
N ALA A 61 -6.94 -11.34 -15.19
CA ALA A 61 -8.09 -11.02 -16.05
C ALA A 61 -7.65 -10.23 -17.30
N VAL A 62 -6.82 -9.21 -17.11
CA VAL A 62 -6.36 -8.31 -18.18
C VAL A 62 -5.32 -8.96 -19.08
N GLN A 63 -4.48 -9.86 -18.55
CA GLN A 63 -3.44 -10.56 -19.30
C GLN A 63 -3.97 -11.29 -20.56
N ASN A 64 -5.21 -11.76 -20.53
CA ASN A 64 -5.85 -12.44 -21.66
C ASN A 64 -6.32 -11.48 -22.77
N LEU A 65 -6.47 -10.18 -22.45
CA LEU A 65 -6.87 -9.14 -23.40
C LEU A 65 -5.66 -8.45 -24.04
N LEU A 66 -4.44 -8.64 -23.52
CA LEU A 66 -3.23 -8.02 -24.06
C LEU A 66 -2.78 -8.68 -25.36
N SER A 67 -2.30 -7.85 -26.30
CA SER A 67 -1.61 -8.33 -27.49
C SER A 67 -0.35 -9.13 -27.12
N GLN A 68 0.03 -10.09 -27.96
CA GLN A 68 1.13 -11.02 -27.66
C GLN A 68 2.47 -10.30 -27.39
N ALA A 69 2.71 -9.17 -28.07
CA ALA A 69 3.89 -8.32 -27.85
C ALA A 69 3.88 -7.63 -26.47
N LEU A 70 2.77 -7.01 -26.08
CA LEU A 70 2.64 -6.37 -24.76
C LEU A 70 2.67 -7.40 -23.63
N LYS A 71 2.06 -8.57 -23.84
CA LYS A 71 2.08 -9.67 -22.87
C LYS A 71 3.50 -10.14 -22.57
N ALA A 72 4.33 -10.34 -23.60
CA ALA A 72 5.73 -10.72 -23.44
C ALA A 72 6.52 -9.63 -22.68
N GLN A 73 6.27 -8.36 -22.98
CA GLN A 73 6.96 -7.24 -22.36
C GLN A 73 6.58 -7.06 -20.87
N VAL A 74 5.29 -7.17 -20.55
CA VAL A 74 4.80 -7.09 -19.16
C VAL A 74 5.28 -8.29 -18.34
N ILE A 75 5.27 -9.50 -18.90
CA ILE A 75 5.81 -10.68 -18.22
C ILE A 75 7.31 -10.50 -18.00
N SER A 76 8.07 -10.05 -19.00
CA SER A 76 9.50 -9.81 -18.84
C SER A 76 9.80 -8.73 -17.80
N TYR A 77 9.00 -7.67 -17.74
CA TYR A 77 9.11 -6.63 -16.72
C TYR A 77 8.84 -7.19 -15.31
N ILE A 78 7.73 -7.92 -15.13
CA ILE A 78 7.33 -8.46 -13.82
C ILE A 78 8.30 -9.56 -13.34
N PHE A 79 8.81 -10.39 -14.25
CA PHE A 79 9.62 -11.56 -13.90
C PHE A 79 11.13 -11.29 -13.86
N PHE A 80 11.66 -10.37 -14.68
CA PHE A 80 13.10 -10.11 -14.78
C PHE A 80 13.51 -8.70 -14.35
N ASP A 81 12.57 -7.87 -13.87
CA ASP A 81 12.80 -6.49 -13.38
C ASP A 81 13.72 -5.64 -14.29
N ARG A 82 13.66 -5.89 -15.61
CA ARG A 82 14.46 -5.11 -16.56
C ARG A 82 13.78 -3.77 -16.81
N LEU A 83 14.20 -2.81 -16.00
CA LEU A 83 13.90 -1.41 -16.17
C LEU A 83 14.67 -0.88 -17.39
N PHE A 84 13.94 -0.50 -18.43
CA PHE A 84 14.40 0.31 -19.57
C PHE A 84 15.33 -0.38 -20.57
N ASP A 85 14.72 -1.09 -21.53
CA ASP A 85 15.31 -1.13 -22.87
C ASP A 85 15.08 0.23 -23.55
N SER A 86 16.13 0.75 -24.19
CA SER A 86 16.24 2.10 -24.76
C SER A 86 15.21 2.47 -25.83
N GLN A 87 14.32 1.55 -26.23
CA GLN A 87 13.26 1.77 -27.21
C GLN A 87 12.00 2.49 -26.66
N LEU A 88 11.93 2.80 -25.35
CA LEU A 88 10.69 3.25 -24.69
C LEU A 88 10.55 4.77 -24.45
N SER A 89 11.32 5.63 -25.11
CA SER A 89 11.13 7.10 -25.00
C SER A 89 9.68 7.54 -25.27
N GLN A 90 8.96 6.80 -26.14
CA GLN A 90 7.59 7.11 -26.57
C GLN A 90 6.50 6.61 -25.59
N TRP A 91 6.82 5.66 -24.71
CA TRP A 91 5.83 4.98 -23.84
C TRP A 91 5.88 5.44 -22.38
N ASN A 92 6.83 6.32 -22.03
CA ASN A 92 6.99 6.86 -20.69
C ASN A 92 5.70 7.52 -20.17
N SER A 93 5.00 8.30 -21.00
CA SER A 93 3.75 8.95 -20.62
C SER A 93 2.62 7.96 -20.31
N VAL A 94 2.52 6.86 -21.07
CA VAL A 94 1.51 5.81 -20.85
C VAL A 94 1.79 5.09 -19.54
N ILE A 95 3.05 4.76 -19.26
CA ILE A 95 3.45 4.07 -18.02
C ILE A 95 3.17 4.95 -16.79
N ILE A 96 3.49 6.24 -16.86
CA ILE A 96 3.17 7.19 -15.78
C ILE A 96 1.66 7.26 -15.56
N ALA A 97 0.86 7.36 -16.64
CA ALA A 97 -0.59 7.39 -16.54
C ALA A 97 -1.15 6.10 -15.90
N VAL A 98 -0.64 4.93 -16.29
CA VAL A 98 -1.00 3.64 -15.69
C VAL A 98 -0.61 3.58 -14.21
N GLY A 99 0.58 4.06 -13.84
CA GLY A 99 1.02 4.12 -12.45
C GLY A 99 0.12 4.99 -11.58
N ILE A 100 -0.29 6.16 -12.09
CA ILE A 100 -1.25 7.04 -11.44
C ILE A 100 -2.62 6.35 -11.31
N ALA A 101 -3.10 5.68 -12.36
CA ALA A 101 -4.36 4.94 -12.32
C ALA A 101 -4.33 3.81 -11.28
N ILE A 102 -3.24 3.05 -11.22
CA ILE A 102 -3.03 1.98 -10.22
C ILE A 102 -3.02 2.56 -8.81
N PHE A 103 -2.37 3.72 -8.59
CA PHE A 103 -2.36 4.39 -7.30
C PHE A 103 -3.78 4.71 -6.81
N PHE A 104 -4.61 5.32 -7.66
CA PHE A 104 -5.98 5.66 -7.31
C PHE A 104 -6.87 4.43 -7.14
N LEU A 105 -6.77 3.44 -8.04
CA LEU A 105 -7.52 2.21 -7.93
C LEU A 105 -7.22 1.49 -6.61
N THR A 106 -5.93 1.42 -6.25
CA THR A 106 -5.49 0.85 -4.98
C THR A 106 -6.03 1.64 -3.80
N PHE A 107 -5.98 2.98 -3.85
CA PHE A 107 -6.57 3.83 -2.83
C PHE A 107 -8.07 3.53 -2.63
N PHE A 108 -8.86 3.42 -3.71
CA PHE A 108 -10.29 3.10 -3.61
C PHE A 108 -10.54 1.71 -3.02
N ILE A 109 -9.80 0.69 -3.47
CA ILE A 109 -9.89 -0.66 -2.91
C ILE A 109 -9.60 -0.63 -1.41
N LYS A 110 -8.58 0.12 -1.00
CA LYS A 110 -8.20 0.23 0.40
C LYS A 110 -9.25 0.95 1.25
N LEU A 111 -9.86 1.99 0.71
CA LEU A 111 -10.93 2.73 1.38
C LEU A 111 -12.15 1.83 1.63
N ILE A 112 -12.63 1.16 0.57
CA ILE A 112 -13.75 0.23 0.64
C ILE A 112 -13.45 -0.94 1.58
N GLY A 113 -12.23 -1.50 1.49
CA GLY A 113 -11.79 -2.59 2.36
C GLY A 113 -11.77 -2.21 3.84
N LEU A 114 -11.35 -0.98 4.16
CA LEU A 114 -11.34 -0.49 5.54
C LEU A 114 -12.75 -0.25 6.08
N GLU A 115 -13.65 0.33 5.28
CA GLU A 115 -15.05 0.54 5.65
C GLU A 115 -15.77 -0.80 5.88
N LEU A 116 -15.59 -1.77 4.98
CA LEU A 116 -16.12 -3.13 5.14
C LEU A 116 -15.65 -3.76 6.45
N LEU A 117 -14.36 -3.64 6.75
CA LEU A 117 -13.79 -4.22 7.98
C LEU A 117 -14.39 -3.56 9.23
N GLN A 118 -14.56 -2.24 9.23
CA GLN A 118 -15.20 -1.52 10.34
C GLN A 118 -16.66 -1.96 10.54
N VAL A 119 -17.44 -2.07 9.45
CA VAL A 119 -18.84 -2.53 9.51
C VAL A 119 -18.96 -3.97 10.01
N VAL A 120 -18.06 -4.85 9.57
CA VAL A 120 -18.05 -6.26 10.04
C VAL A 120 -17.71 -6.31 11.52
N LEU A 121 -16.71 -5.55 11.97
CA LEU A 121 -16.26 -5.58 13.35
C LEU A 121 -17.27 -4.93 14.31
N GLU A 122 -17.96 -3.87 13.89
CA GLU A 122 -19.02 -3.23 14.67
C GLU A 122 -20.27 -4.13 14.82
N ARG A 123 -20.51 -5.03 13.87
CA ARG A 123 -21.57 -6.05 13.94
C ARG A 123 -21.22 -7.26 14.80
N VAL A 124 -19.95 -7.45 15.16
CA VAL A 124 -19.55 -8.45 16.15
C VAL A 124 -19.63 -7.77 17.52
N PRO A 125 -20.63 -8.08 18.37
CA PRO A 125 -20.67 -7.51 19.72
C PRO A 125 -19.42 -7.98 20.47
N GLU A 126 -18.47 -7.06 20.69
CA GLU A 126 -17.28 -7.35 21.49
C GLU A 126 -17.70 -7.80 22.90
N ARG A 127 -17.47 -9.09 23.21
CA ARG A 127 -17.16 -9.47 24.59
C ARG A 127 -15.78 -8.89 24.92
N SER A 128 -15.78 -7.78 25.64
CA SER A 128 -14.63 -7.21 26.38
C SER A 128 -13.45 -6.75 25.51
N ASN A 129 -13.20 -5.45 25.40
CA ASN A 129 -12.48 -4.74 26.47
C ASN A 129 -12.96 -3.30 26.63
N SER A 130 -13.95 -3.15 27.51
CA SER A 130 -14.20 -1.89 28.21
C SER A 130 -13.02 -1.56 29.15
N THR A 131 -11.91 -1.06 28.61
CA THR A 131 -10.81 -0.53 29.44
C THR A 131 -10.37 0.85 28.99
N SER A 132 -11.32 1.79 28.98
CA SER A 132 -10.98 3.22 29.09
C SER A 132 -11.92 3.95 30.06
N LYS A 133 -12.28 3.31 31.17
CA LYS A 133 -12.57 4.03 32.42
C LYS A 133 -11.30 4.01 33.24
N LEU A 134 -10.52 5.09 33.19
CA LEU A 134 -9.80 5.65 34.33
C LEU A 134 -9.19 6.98 33.86
N VAL A 135 -9.98 8.04 34.05
CA VAL A 135 -9.54 9.43 34.08
C VAL A 135 -8.45 9.55 35.14
N ARG A 136 -7.18 9.59 34.72
CA ARG A 136 -6.08 10.06 35.58
C ARG A 136 -5.66 11.45 35.10
N LYS A 137 -6.32 12.47 35.67
CA LYS A 137 -5.86 13.87 35.60
C LYS A 137 -4.41 13.93 36.09
N ARG A 138 -3.45 14.14 35.19
CA ARG A 138 -2.14 14.69 35.52
C ARG A 138 -2.09 16.12 34.97
N PRO A 139 -1.80 17.14 35.79
CA PRO A 139 -1.57 18.48 35.27
C PRO A 139 -0.15 18.52 34.72
N ARG A 140 0.00 18.74 33.41
CA ARG A 140 1.25 19.22 32.84
C ARG A 140 0.95 20.46 32.02
N LEU A 141 1.20 21.58 32.67
CA LEU A 141 1.47 22.88 32.09
C LEU A 141 2.56 22.75 31.02
N LEU A 142 2.42 23.55 29.96
CA LEU A 142 3.32 23.72 28.81
C LEU A 142 3.23 22.63 27.74
N HIS A 143 2.40 22.90 26.72
CA HIS A 143 2.76 22.88 25.29
C HIS A 143 1.60 23.52 24.52
N GLY A 144 1.58 24.85 24.53
CA GLY A 144 0.88 25.63 23.53
C GLY A 144 1.79 25.71 22.31
N ILE A 145 1.36 25.09 21.23
CA ILE A 145 1.52 25.43 19.80
C ILE A 145 0.93 24.23 19.05
N GLU A 146 -0.07 24.50 18.22
CA GLU A 146 -0.84 23.57 17.38
C GLU A 146 -1.99 22.77 18.04
N GLN A 147 -2.89 23.49 18.71
CA GLN A 147 -4.30 23.08 18.83
C GLN A 147 -5.11 23.52 17.59
N VAL A 148 -4.71 23.07 16.39
CA VAL A 148 -5.60 23.17 15.23
C VAL A 148 -6.48 21.92 15.21
N ASN A 149 -7.71 22.11 15.70
CA ASN A 149 -8.91 21.32 15.43
C ASN A 149 -8.93 19.85 15.91
N LYS A 150 -9.05 19.65 17.23
CA LYS A 150 -9.06 18.33 17.88
C LYS A 150 -10.42 17.60 17.88
N ASN A 151 -11.48 18.24 17.35
CA ASN A 151 -12.88 17.79 17.47
C ASN A 151 -13.54 17.39 16.14
N SER A 152 -12.84 17.48 15.01
CA SER A 152 -13.36 16.93 13.76
C SER A 152 -13.13 15.41 13.77
N PRO A 153 -14.14 14.59 13.41
CA PRO A 153 -13.91 13.16 13.21
C PRO A 153 -12.78 12.99 12.19
N PRO A 154 -11.86 12.04 12.39
CA PRO A 154 -10.79 11.82 11.41
C PRO A 154 -11.46 11.50 10.07
N ASN A 155 -11.15 12.28 9.04
CA ASN A 155 -11.62 11.98 7.70
C ASN A 155 -10.90 10.71 7.22
N THR A 156 -11.53 9.56 7.42
CA THR A 156 -10.99 8.23 7.12
C THR A 156 -10.45 8.16 5.70
N GLY A 157 -11.15 8.77 4.73
CA GLY A 157 -10.69 8.89 3.35
C GLY A 157 -9.34 9.58 3.22
N LEU A 158 -9.15 10.72 3.87
CA LEU A 158 -7.86 11.43 3.87
C LEU A 158 -6.76 10.62 4.58
N VAL A 159 -7.10 9.88 5.65
CA VAL A 159 -6.12 9.04 6.35
C VAL A 159 -5.65 7.89 5.46
N VAL A 160 -6.57 7.21 4.76
CA VAL A 160 -6.24 6.14 3.82
C VAL A 160 -5.46 6.68 2.62
N LEU A 161 -5.83 7.84 2.10
CA LEU A 161 -5.11 8.50 0.99
C LEU A 161 -3.67 8.82 1.40
N LEU A 162 -3.50 9.43 2.58
CA LEU A 162 -2.19 9.76 3.13
C LEU A 162 -1.36 8.50 3.34
N ALA A 163 -1.97 7.46 3.93
CA ALA A 163 -1.33 6.17 4.14
C ALA A 163 -0.82 5.57 2.83
N ASN A 164 -1.66 5.54 1.80
CA ASN A 164 -1.30 5.03 0.48
C ASN A 164 -0.20 5.88 -0.18
N ALA A 165 -0.27 7.21 -0.08
CA ALA A 165 0.75 8.12 -0.62
C ALA A 165 2.13 7.90 0.01
N TYR A 166 2.21 7.68 1.33
CA TYR A 166 3.48 7.38 2.01
C TYR A 166 4.04 6.01 1.60
N SER A 167 3.19 4.99 1.53
CA SER A 167 3.61 3.65 1.08
C SER A 167 4.15 3.67 -0.34
N TYR A 168 3.42 4.27 -1.27
CA TYR A 168 3.84 4.35 -2.68
C TYR A 168 5.09 5.21 -2.86
N SER A 169 5.21 6.32 -2.12
CA SER A 169 6.44 7.14 -2.12
C SER A 169 7.65 6.32 -1.64
N ALA A 170 7.50 5.52 -0.58
CA ALA A 170 8.58 4.70 -0.05
C ALA A 170 8.97 3.57 -1.03
N ILE A 171 7.98 2.91 -1.64
CA ILE A 171 8.22 1.87 -2.66
C ILE A 171 8.93 2.47 -3.87
N LEU A 172 8.49 3.64 -4.36
CA LEU A 172 9.12 4.33 -5.48
C LEU A 172 10.58 4.69 -5.16
N LEU A 173 10.84 5.23 -3.96
CA LEU A 173 12.21 5.51 -3.51
C LEU A 173 13.09 4.24 -3.54
N LEU A 174 12.58 3.10 -3.06
CA LEU A 174 13.31 1.84 -3.10
C LEU A 174 13.59 1.37 -4.53
N LEU A 175 12.62 1.52 -5.44
CA LEU A 175 12.79 1.19 -6.85
C LEU A 175 13.85 2.09 -7.50
N VAL A 176 13.87 3.39 -7.20
CA VAL A 176 14.90 4.32 -7.70
C VAL A 176 16.28 3.98 -7.15
N LEU A 177 16.39 3.69 -5.84
CA LEU A 177 17.65 3.28 -5.24
C LEU A 177 18.18 1.98 -5.85
N ARG A 178 17.29 1.01 -6.08
CA ARG A 178 17.62 -0.22 -6.80
C ARG A 178 18.12 0.09 -8.20
N PHE A 179 17.38 0.89 -8.97
CA PHE A 179 17.75 1.26 -10.33
C PHE A 179 19.15 1.91 -10.39
N LEU A 180 19.44 2.84 -9.47
CA LEU A 180 20.76 3.48 -9.37
C LEU A 180 21.86 2.46 -9.04
N GLN A 181 21.62 1.54 -8.11
CA GLN A 181 22.60 0.50 -7.77
C GLN A 181 22.92 -0.41 -8.96
N PHE A 182 21.89 -0.92 -9.65
CA PHE A 182 22.08 -1.78 -10.82
C PHE A 182 22.78 -1.05 -11.96
N ASN A 183 22.40 0.20 -12.26
CA ASN A 183 23.03 0.97 -13.32
C ASN A 183 24.44 1.48 -12.96
N SER A 184 24.79 1.58 -11.67
CA SER A 184 26.14 1.95 -11.22
C SER A 184 27.15 0.79 -11.26
N LEU A 185 26.67 -0.45 -11.41
CA LEU A 185 27.47 -1.68 -11.45
C LEU A 185 27.69 -2.21 -12.89
N THR A 186 27.22 -1.48 -13.90
CA THR A 186 27.43 -1.70 -15.34
C THR A 186 28.19 -0.53 -15.94
#